data_AF-F4CXG9-F1
#
_entry.id   AF-F4CXG9-F1
#
_cell.length_a   1.000
_cell.length_b   1.000
_cell.length_c   1.000
_cell.angle_alpha   90.00
_cell.angle_beta   90.00
_cell.angle_gamma   90.00
#
_symmetry.space_group_name_H-M   'P 1'
#
loop_
_entity.id
_entity.type
_entity.pdbx_description
1 polymer ?
#
loop_
_entity_poly.entity_id
_entity_poly.type
_entity_poly.pdbx_seq_one_letter_code
_entity_poly.pdbx_strand_id
1 'polypeptide(L)'
;MSAPTSGSAAVDGLRRWARGPGPHVAAAVSLLIGHGTWPARAEFRDACIERDIDGLCWIDWTKARAAFVAGVFAKASTSEIAVLDLVIALGEDRFRFSRMGPANARAIAEAVAAALLVIR
;
A
#
# COMPACT_ATOMS: atom_id res chain seq x y z
N MET A 1 -3.00 -11.91 17.37
CA MET A 1 -2.94 -10.72 16.49
C MET A 1 -4.28 -10.64 15.78
N SER A 2 -4.85 -9.44 15.69
CA SER A 2 -6.22 -9.24 15.21
C SER A 2 -6.25 -8.01 14.32
N ALA A 3 -7.07 -7.98 13.28
CA ALA A 3 -7.18 -6.82 12.41
C ALA A 3 -7.79 -5.59 13.13
N PRO A 4 -7.53 -4.35 12.66
CA PRO A 4 -8.16 -3.16 13.20
C PRO A 4 -9.69 -3.20 13.04
N THR A 5 -10.42 -2.84 14.10
CA THR A 5 -11.89 -2.93 14.14
C THR A 5 -12.59 -1.87 13.30
N SER A 6 -11.92 -0.76 12.93
CA SER A 6 -12.43 0.28 12.04
C SER A 6 -11.39 0.74 11.01
N GLY A 7 -11.87 1.39 9.95
CA GLY A 7 -10.98 2.00 8.96
C GLY A 7 -10.20 3.20 9.50
N SER A 8 -10.77 4.01 10.39
CA SER A 8 -10.04 5.11 11.03
C SER A 8 -8.88 4.60 11.91
N ALA A 9 -9.12 3.56 12.71
CA ALA A 9 -8.08 2.93 13.53
C ALA A 9 -6.95 2.34 12.66
N ALA A 10 -7.30 1.72 11.53
CA ALA A 10 -6.33 1.25 10.55
C ALA A 10 -5.49 2.41 9.98
N VAL A 11 -6.13 3.50 9.54
CA VAL A 11 -5.44 4.68 8.99
C VAL A 11 -4.46 5.28 10.00
N ASP A 12 -4.88 5.49 11.25
CA ASP A 12 -4.03 6.09 12.26
C ASP A 12 -2.83 5.20 12.62
N GLY A 13 -3.07 3.90 12.77
CA GLY A 13 -2.02 2.91 13.02
C GLY A 13 -1.00 2.85 11.88
N LEU A 14 -1.48 2.78 10.64
CA LEU A 14 -0.62 2.74 9.46
C LEU A 14 0.18 4.02 9.26
N ARG A 15 -0.41 5.20 9.52
CA ARG A 15 0.34 6.48 9.49
C ARG A 15 1.46 6.52 10.51
N ARG A 16 1.24 5.96 11.70
CA ARG A 16 2.29 5.87 12.73
C ARG A 16 3.40 4.93 12.29
N TRP A 17 3.05 3.75 11.80
CA TRP A 17 4.01 2.75 11.33
C TRP A 17 4.83 3.24 10.14
N ALA A 18 4.21 3.86 9.12
CA ALA A 18 4.85 4.29 7.89
C ALA A 18 6.05 5.25 8.05
N ARG A 19 6.26 5.83 9.24
CA ARG A 19 7.41 6.69 9.54
C ARG A 19 8.74 5.96 9.70
N GLY A 20 8.74 4.63 9.92
CA GLY A 20 9.95 3.83 10.18
C GLY A 20 10.50 3.01 9.00
N PRO A 21 9.67 2.26 8.24
CA PRO A 21 10.14 1.21 7.31
C PRO A 21 10.86 1.68 6.04
N GLY A 22 10.86 2.99 5.76
CA GLY A 22 11.55 3.61 4.63
C GLY A 22 10.62 4.19 3.55
N PRO A 23 11.19 4.88 2.54
CA PRO A 23 10.41 5.75 1.65
C PRO A 23 9.37 5.03 0.78
N HIS A 24 9.70 3.86 0.25
CA HIS A 24 8.78 3.04 -0.56
C HIS A 24 7.53 2.59 0.21
N VAL A 25 7.68 2.10 1.45
CA VAL A 25 6.57 1.75 2.33
C VAL A 25 5.76 2.99 2.69
N ALA A 26 6.43 4.10 3.01
CA ALA A 26 5.73 5.36 3.31
C ALA A 26 4.87 5.82 2.11
N ALA A 27 5.42 5.76 0.89
CA ALA A 27 4.69 6.08 -0.33
C ALA A 27 3.52 5.13 -0.58
N ALA A 28 3.71 3.82 -0.36
CA ALA A 28 2.65 2.82 -0.49
C ALA A 28 1.49 3.10 0.48
N VAL A 29 1.79 3.37 1.75
CA VAL A 29 0.79 3.70 2.78
C VAL A 29 0.09 5.03 2.47
N SER A 30 0.84 6.05 2.04
CA SER A 30 0.26 7.34 1.64
C SER A 30 -0.70 7.19 0.45
N LEU A 31 -0.34 6.40 -0.57
CA LEU A 31 -1.21 6.12 -1.71
C LEU A 31 -2.46 5.34 -1.28
N LEU A 32 -2.30 4.31 -0.45
CA LEU A 32 -3.41 3.52 0.09
C LEU A 32 -4.43 4.38 0.84
N ILE A 33 -3.94 5.26 1.72
CA ILE A 33 -4.79 6.15 2.53
C ILE A 33 -5.40 7.24 1.66
N GLY A 34 -4.63 7.82 0.73
CA GLY A 34 -5.12 8.85 -0.20
C GLY A 34 -6.22 8.35 -1.12
N HIS A 35 -6.17 7.07 -1.51
CA HIS A 35 -7.24 6.42 -2.26
C HIS A 35 -8.52 6.22 -1.43
N GLY A 36 -8.41 6.17 -0.10
CA GLY A 36 -9.56 6.20 0.84
C GLY A 36 -10.39 4.91 0.95
N THR A 37 -10.42 4.06 -0.07
CA THR A 37 -11.27 2.85 -0.08
C THR A 37 -10.76 1.75 0.84
N TRP A 38 -9.50 1.35 0.72
CA TRP A 38 -9.03 0.06 1.22
C TRP A 38 -9.06 -0.10 2.74
N PRO A 39 -8.61 0.89 3.54
CA PRO A 39 -8.70 0.79 5.00
C PRO A 39 -10.14 0.66 5.52
N ALA A 40 -11.16 1.15 4.80
CA ALA A 40 -12.56 1.03 5.22
C ALA A 40 -13.10 -0.40 5.04
N ARG A 41 -12.57 -1.15 4.06
CA ARG A 41 -13.02 -2.50 3.71
C ARG A 41 -12.56 -3.52 4.74
N ALA A 42 -13.50 -4.33 5.25
CA ALA A 42 -13.20 -5.33 6.28
C ALA A 42 -12.30 -6.44 5.72
N GLU A 43 -12.60 -6.92 4.51
CA GLU A 43 -11.83 -7.95 3.83
C GLU A 43 -10.36 -7.56 3.61
N PHE A 44 -10.07 -6.27 3.43
CA PHE A 44 -8.70 -5.77 3.32
C PHE A 44 -8.02 -5.70 4.68
N ARG A 45 -8.71 -5.15 5.69
CA ARG A 45 -8.20 -5.10 7.06
C ARG A 45 -7.84 -6.50 7.57
N ASP A 46 -8.75 -7.45 7.39
CA ASP A 46 -8.61 -8.83 7.86
C ASP A 46 -7.50 -9.59 7.13
N ALA A 47 -7.33 -9.34 5.82
CA ALA A 47 -6.35 -10.06 5.02
C ALA A 47 -4.94 -9.45 5.06
N CYS A 48 -4.83 -8.13 5.27
CA CYS A 48 -3.58 -7.40 5.01
C CYS A 48 -3.02 -6.65 6.21
N ILE A 49 -3.86 -6.23 7.17
CA ILE A 49 -3.41 -5.38 8.27
C ILE A 49 -3.29 -6.19 9.54
N GLU A 50 -2.06 -6.27 10.04
CA GLU A 50 -1.76 -6.82 11.34
C GLU A 50 -1.79 -5.72 12.40
N ARG A 51 -2.16 -6.13 13.62
CA ARG A 51 -2.12 -5.26 14.80
C ARG A 51 -1.58 -6.04 15.99
N ASP A 52 -0.66 -5.41 16.72
CA ASP A 52 -0.18 -5.93 18.00
C ASP A 52 -1.04 -5.48 19.18
N ILE A 53 -0.66 -5.92 20.38
CA ILE A 53 -1.37 -5.59 21.63
C ILE A 53 -1.27 -4.10 21.98
N ASP A 54 -0.20 -3.42 21.56
CA ASP A 54 0.05 -2.00 21.79
C ASP A 54 -0.68 -1.10 20.77
N GLY A 55 -1.33 -1.71 19.78
CA GLY A 55 -2.11 -1.04 18.75
C GLY A 55 -1.28 -0.51 17.59
N LEU A 56 -0.01 -0.90 17.46
CA LEU A 56 0.75 -0.67 16.24
C LEU A 56 0.12 -1.50 15.12
N CYS A 57 -0.19 -0.85 14.00
CA CYS A 57 -0.72 -1.52 12.81
C CYS A 57 0.33 -1.50 11.72
N TRP A 58 0.51 -2.61 11.01
CA TRP A 58 1.36 -2.68 9.83
C TRP A 58 0.70 -3.52 8.75
N ILE A 59 1.15 -3.33 7.51
CA ILE A 59 0.72 -4.19 6.41
C ILE A 59 1.70 -5.33 6.28
N ASP A 60 1.20 -6.56 6.32
CA ASP A 60 1.95 -7.72 5.86
C ASP A 60 1.85 -7.78 4.33
N TRP A 61 2.87 -7.26 3.66
CA TRP A 61 2.89 -7.17 2.20
C TRP A 61 2.86 -8.55 1.53
N THR A 62 3.44 -9.57 2.16
CA THR A 62 3.42 -10.95 1.65
C THR A 62 2.00 -11.50 1.69
N LYS A 63 1.28 -11.32 2.80
CA LYS A 63 -0.14 -11.70 2.89
C LYS A 63 -1.01 -10.88 1.95
N ALA A 64 -0.75 -9.58 1.81
CA ALA A 64 -1.48 -8.73 0.89
C ALA A 64 -1.33 -9.20 -0.56
N ARG A 65 -0.11 -9.54 -0.99
CA ARG A 65 0.15 -10.13 -2.31
C ARG A 65 -0.55 -11.47 -2.49
N ALA A 66 -0.49 -12.35 -1.50
CA ALA A 66 -1.17 -13.65 -1.55
C ALA A 66 -2.70 -13.49 -1.69
N ALA A 67 -3.30 -12.61 -0.89
CA ALA A 67 -4.74 -12.30 -0.94
C ALA A 67 -5.15 -11.68 -2.28
N PHE A 68 -4.31 -10.79 -2.83
CA PHE A 68 -4.52 -10.20 -4.15
C PHE A 68 -4.55 -11.27 -5.25
N VAL A 69 -3.55 -12.15 -5.28
CA VAL A 69 -3.46 -13.23 -6.28
C VAL A 69 -4.60 -14.24 -6.12
N ALA A 70 -5.03 -14.52 -4.89
CA ALA A 70 -6.16 -15.40 -4.60
C ALA A 70 -7.53 -14.78 -4.93
N GLY A 71 -7.59 -13.52 -5.38
CA GLY A 71 -8.85 -12.88 -5.77
C GLY A 71 -9.75 -12.49 -4.59
N VAL A 72 -9.20 -12.34 -3.38
CA VAL A 72 -9.96 -11.96 -2.16
C VAL A 72 -10.74 -10.66 -2.35
N PHE A 73 -10.24 -9.76 -3.20
CA PHE A 73 -10.81 -8.44 -3.43
C PHE A 73 -11.71 -8.33 -4.67
N ALA A 74 -12.16 -9.45 -5.25
CA ALA A 74 -12.89 -9.50 -6.52
C ALA A 74 -14.14 -8.60 -6.63
N LYS A 75 -14.69 -8.13 -5.50
CA LYS A 75 -15.82 -7.18 -5.45
C LYS A 75 -15.43 -5.72 -5.71
N ALA A 76 -14.13 -5.39 -5.75
CA ALA A 76 -13.66 -4.04 -6.07
C ALA A 76 -13.79 -3.73 -7.57
N SER A 77 -13.89 -2.46 -7.90
CA SER A 77 -13.75 -1.98 -9.27
C SER A 77 -12.35 -2.22 -9.83
N THR A 78 -12.23 -2.24 -11.16
CA THR A 78 -10.94 -2.40 -11.86
C THR A 78 -9.92 -1.34 -11.43
N SER A 79 -10.34 -0.08 -11.25
CA SER A 79 -9.47 1.00 -10.82
C SER A 79 -8.97 0.81 -9.38
N GLU A 80 -9.84 0.38 -8.47
CA GLU A 80 -9.45 0.05 -7.10
C GLU A 80 -8.40 -1.07 -7.06
N ILE A 81 -8.63 -2.14 -7.83
CA ILE A 81 -7.69 -3.25 -7.96
C ILE A 81 -6.34 -2.78 -8.52
N ALA A 82 -6.33 -1.95 -9.56
CA ALA A 82 -5.10 -1.44 -10.15
C ALA A 82 -4.29 -0.60 -9.14
N VAL A 83 -4.95 0.25 -8.36
CA VAL A 83 -4.29 1.03 -7.31
C VAL A 83 -3.77 0.12 -6.21
N LEU A 84 -4.55 -0.90 -5.81
CA LEU A 84 -4.10 -1.85 -4.79
C LEU A 84 -2.86 -2.63 -5.24
N ASP A 85 -2.81 -3.09 -6.49
CA ASP A 85 -1.64 -3.81 -7.01
C ASP A 85 -0.38 -2.93 -6.96
N LEU A 86 -0.50 -1.67 -7.36
CA LEU A 86 0.58 -0.70 -7.27
C LEU A 86 1.03 -0.49 -5.82
N VAL A 87 0.09 -0.30 -4.89
CA VAL A 87 0.41 -0.15 -3.46
C VAL A 87 1.18 -1.36 -2.94
N ILE A 88 0.72 -2.58 -3.24
CA ILE A 88 1.40 -3.81 -2.80
C ILE A 88 2.79 -3.90 -3.43
N ALA A 89 2.92 -3.61 -4.72
CA ALA A 89 4.22 -3.64 -5.40
C ALA A 89 5.23 -2.64 -4.81
N LEU A 90 4.78 -1.45 -4.42
CA LEU A 90 5.60 -0.46 -3.71
C LEU A 90 5.98 -0.94 -2.31
N GLY A 91 5.02 -1.49 -1.56
CA GLY A 91 5.23 -1.99 -0.20
C GLY A 91 6.20 -3.18 -0.13
N GLU A 92 6.14 -4.08 -1.12
CA GLU A 92 7.06 -5.22 -1.26
C GLU A 92 8.47 -4.81 -1.75
N ASP A 93 8.69 -3.55 -2.10
CA ASP A 93 9.86 -3.10 -2.84
C ASP A 93 10.11 -3.96 -4.11
N ARG A 94 9.02 -4.35 -4.80
CA ARG A 94 9.08 -5.35 -5.89
C ARG A 94 10.05 -4.94 -7.00
N PHE A 95 10.13 -3.65 -7.28
CA PHE A 95 11.02 -3.06 -8.28
C PHE A 95 12.36 -2.58 -7.71
N ARG A 96 12.64 -2.84 -6.42
CA ARG A 96 13.88 -2.46 -5.73
C ARG A 96 14.15 -0.95 -5.74
N PHE A 97 13.10 -0.13 -5.61
CA PHE A 97 13.21 1.34 -5.55
C PHE A 97 14.12 1.79 -4.41
N SER A 98 14.10 1.07 -3.28
CA SER A 98 14.98 1.34 -2.13
C SER A 98 16.48 1.28 -2.47
N ARG A 99 16.85 0.62 -3.57
CA ARG A 99 18.25 0.42 -4.01
C ARG A 99 18.61 1.22 -5.27
N MET A 100 17.67 1.96 -5.84
CA MET A 100 17.92 2.70 -7.08
C MET A 100 18.78 3.93 -6.84
N GLY A 101 19.76 4.14 -7.73
CA GLY A 101 20.50 5.38 -7.78
C GLY A 101 19.66 6.55 -8.32
N PRO A 102 20.06 7.81 -8.08
CA PRO A 102 19.27 8.99 -8.42
C PRO A 102 18.85 9.10 -9.89
N ALA A 103 19.73 8.70 -10.82
CA ALA A 103 19.45 8.76 -12.26
C ALA A 103 18.29 7.85 -12.68
N ASN A 104 18.32 6.57 -12.24
CA ASN A 104 17.25 5.61 -12.53
C ASN A 104 15.93 6.02 -11.86
N ALA A 105 15.99 6.48 -10.60
CA ALA A 105 14.82 6.95 -9.88
C ALA A 105 14.13 8.12 -10.60
N ARG A 106 14.92 9.08 -11.12
CA ARG A 106 14.41 10.21 -11.89
C ARG A 106 13.77 9.76 -13.20
N ALA A 107 14.44 8.91 -13.97
CA ALA A 107 13.91 8.42 -15.24
C ALA A 107 12.56 7.68 -15.07
N ILE A 108 12.43 6.85 -14.03
CA ILE A 108 11.18 6.17 -13.70
C ILE A 108 10.09 7.16 -13.31
N ALA A 109 10.39 8.13 -12.45
CA ALA A 109 9.42 9.15 -12.03
C ALA A 109 8.89 9.95 -13.24
N GLU A 110 9.77 10.37 -14.14
CA GLU A 110 9.40 11.07 -15.37
C GLU A 110 8.54 10.19 -16.30
N ALA A 111 8.91 8.92 -16.49
CA ALA A 111 8.15 7.98 -17.30
C ALA A 111 6.74 7.72 -16.75
N VAL A 112 6.61 7.51 -15.44
CA VAL A 112 5.30 7.30 -14.79
C VAL A 112 4.44 8.55 -14.89
N ALA A 113 5.00 9.73 -14.63
CA ALA A 113 4.24 10.98 -14.71
C ALA A 113 3.81 11.31 -16.16
N ALA A 114 4.62 10.97 -17.16
CA ALA A 114 4.23 11.05 -18.57
C ALA A 114 3.10 10.07 -18.92
N ALA A 115 3.17 8.82 -18.44
CA ALA A 115 2.12 7.83 -18.66
C ALA A 115 0.77 8.23 -18.03
N LEU A 116 0.80 8.99 -16.94
CA LEU A 116 -0.39 9.53 -16.27
C LEU A 116 -0.86 10.89 -16.85
N LEU A 117 -0.18 11.43 -17.86
CA LEU A 117 -0.44 12.77 -18.42
C LEU A 117 -0.34 13.89 -17.37
N VAL A 118 0.53 13.74 -16.37
CA VAL A 118 0.75 14.70 -15.28
C VAL A 118 1.90 15.66 -15.58
N ILE A 119 2.75 15.35 -16.56
CA ILE A 119 3.73 16.29 -17.12
C ILE A 119 3.09 16.98 -18.33
N ARG A 120 2.95 18.32 -18.27
CA ARG A 120 2.76 19.19 -19.44
C ARG A 120 4.01 20.03 -19.65
#